data_AF-A0A0Q1BP23-F1
#
_entry.id   AF-A0A0Q1BP23-F1
#
_cell.length_a   1.000
_cell.length_b   1.000
_cell.length_c   1.000
_cell.angle_alpha   90.00
_cell.angle_beta   90.00
_cell.angle_gamma   90.00
#
_symmetry.space_group_name_H-M   'P 1'
#
loop_
_entity.id
_entity.type
_entity.pdbx_description
1 polymer ?
#
loop_
_entity_poly.entity_id
_entity_poly.type
_entity_poly.pdbx_seq_one_letter_code
_entity_poly.pdbx_strand_id
1 'polypeptide(L)'
;MKTNYKSNQLQTSAIALFNLVLFFSTSQKAVAQNNAGIIGIDHVGINVPDLNIAVDFFSNVLGFTPITQLGPIPLDAAWKELNHINPATGAVTIKMINAGTGASIEVFQYADNKGRRVHPDADDIGASHIAFYTVDIQAAVKYLKSKGVKILGEPFLTPSGDTAGESWVYFETPWGSKMELVSYPDGKGYEKSNPKTLLWSPKNAIAYKANATDFDSAKNKALIEKHLEVWNEKEQTKRVSLLNQIYAADIEMVDRNFIAVGNDEISSFIIGLQQKNPDFKFTAKSIETNHNVARLYWQFGSKAKPETVTGMDLFVIENGKVQKLYVFVDAK
;
A
#
# COMPACT_ATOMS: atom_id res chain seq x y z
N MET A 1 55.97 9.90 -46.39
CA MET A 1 54.89 10.01 -47.37
C MET A 1 53.69 10.65 -46.66
N LYS A 2 53.33 11.89 -47.01
CA LYS A 2 52.20 12.62 -46.44
C LYS A 2 50.91 12.17 -47.14
N THR A 3 49.87 11.85 -46.38
CA THR A 3 48.48 12.10 -46.78
C THR A 3 47.64 12.37 -45.55
N ASN A 4 47.18 13.61 -45.45
CA ASN A 4 46.14 14.07 -44.54
C ASN A 4 44.79 13.48 -44.96
N TYR A 5 44.00 13.02 -43.98
CA TYR A 5 42.54 13.13 -44.06
C TYR A 5 42.04 13.68 -42.73
N LYS A 6 41.57 14.93 -42.75
CA LYS A 6 40.59 15.46 -41.80
C LYS A 6 39.25 15.46 -42.51
N SER A 7 38.21 14.94 -41.86
CA SER A 7 36.82 15.30 -42.12
C SER A 7 35.95 14.95 -40.90
N ASN A 8 35.59 16.02 -40.18
CA ASN A 8 34.38 16.33 -39.40
C ASN A 8 33.64 15.31 -38.51
N GLN A 9 33.32 15.86 -37.33
CA GLN A 9 32.37 15.42 -36.31
C GLN A 9 30.98 15.08 -36.86
N LEU A 10 30.32 14.12 -36.21
CA LEU A 10 28.92 14.24 -35.77
C LEU A 10 28.68 13.30 -34.57
N GLN A 11 28.10 13.88 -33.52
CA GLN A 11 27.61 13.21 -32.32
C GLN A 11 26.52 12.20 -32.67
N THR A 12 26.54 11.02 -32.05
CA THR A 12 25.30 10.37 -31.61
C THR A 12 25.54 9.55 -30.35
N SER A 13 24.74 9.89 -29.36
CA SER A 13 24.63 9.34 -28.02
C SER A 13 24.19 7.88 -28.05
N ALA A 14 25.01 6.97 -27.53
CA ALA A 14 24.55 5.62 -27.17
C ALA A 14 24.15 5.63 -25.69
N ILE A 15 22.95 6.16 -25.46
CA ILE A 15 22.15 5.87 -24.26
C ILE A 15 21.91 4.36 -24.26
N ALA A 16 22.60 3.64 -23.38
CA ALA A 16 22.23 2.29 -22.98
C ALA A 16 21.98 2.30 -21.48
N LEU A 17 20.75 2.74 -21.14
CA LEU A 17 19.87 2.06 -20.20
C LEU A 17 20.59 1.15 -19.18
N PHE A 18 21.16 1.73 -18.14
CA PHE A 18 21.19 1.07 -16.84
C PHE A 18 20.06 1.68 -16.01
N ASN A 19 18.84 1.17 -16.25
CA ASN A 19 17.71 1.30 -15.33
C ASN A 19 18.08 0.54 -14.06
N LEU A 20 18.91 1.15 -13.22
CA LEU A 20 19.07 0.71 -11.84
C LEU A 20 17.96 1.39 -11.03
N VAL A 21 16.73 0.93 -11.21
CA VAL A 21 15.66 1.19 -10.25
C VAL A 21 15.97 0.32 -9.04
N LEU A 22 16.84 0.81 -8.15
CA LEU A 22 16.94 0.28 -6.81
C LEU A 22 15.68 0.70 -6.06
N PHE A 23 14.64 -0.13 -6.16
CA PHE A 23 13.64 -0.20 -5.11
C PHE A 23 14.38 -0.63 -3.84
N PHE A 24 14.78 0.32 -3.00
CA PHE A 24 14.97 0.03 -1.58
C PHE A 24 13.58 -0.16 -0.98
N SER A 25 12.94 -1.29 -1.33
CA SER A 25 11.99 -1.89 -0.41
C SER A 25 12.81 -2.17 0.84
N THR A 26 12.57 -1.42 1.91
CA THR A 26 12.84 -1.94 3.25
C THR A 26 12.07 -3.26 3.30
N SER A 27 12.74 -4.39 3.05
CA SER A 27 12.12 -5.66 3.38
C SER A 27 12.02 -5.59 4.89
N GLN A 28 10.86 -5.21 5.43
CA GLN A 28 10.52 -5.56 6.79
C GLN A 28 10.67 -7.07 6.83
N LYS A 29 11.80 -7.56 7.35
CA LYS A 29 11.98 -8.99 7.55
C LYS A 29 10.91 -9.36 8.56
N ALA A 30 9.90 -10.09 8.11
CA ALA A 30 8.89 -10.63 9.01
C ALA A 30 9.61 -11.46 10.07
N VAL A 31 9.34 -11.17 11.34
CA VAL A 31 9.86 -11.92 12.47
C VAL A 31 8.73 -12.80 12.98
N ALA A 32 9.04 -14.05 13.31
CA ALA A 32 8.07 -14.95 13.89
C ALA A 32 7.49 -14.34 15.18
N GLN A 33 6.17 -14.48 15.36
CA GLN A 33 5.49 -13.97 16.55
C GLN A 33 5.74 -14.84 17.79
N ASN A 34 6.27 -16.05 17.59
CA ASN A 34 6.51 -17.05 18.63
C ASN A 34 7.69 -17.97 18.28
N ASN A 35 8.03 -18.84 19.23
CA ASN A 35 9.09 -19.85 19.06
C ASN A 35 8.74 -20.95 18.06
N ALA A 36 7.48 -21.05 17.62
CA ALA A 36 7.06 -21.99 16.59
C ALA A 36 7.33 -21.47 15.17
N GLY A 37 7.88 -20.26 15.00
CA GLY A 37 8.24 -19.73 13.68
C GLY A 37 7.05 -19.20 12.87
N ILE A 38 5.90 -18.98 13.49
CA ILE A 38 4.70 -18.51 12.79
C ILE A 38 4.84 -17.03 12.45
N ILE A 39 4.72 -16.70 11.16
CA ILE A 39 4.92 -15.34 10.63
C ILE A 39 3.62 -14.66 10.19
N GLY A 40 2.52 -15.41 9.98
CA GLY A 40 1.25 -14.86 9.52
C GLY A 40 0.28 -15.93 9.02
N ILE A 41 -0.83 -15.47 8.45
CA ILE A 41 -1.82 -16.32 7.77
C ILE A 41 -1.36 -16.54 6.32
N ASP A 42 -1.32 -17.80 5.88
CA ASP A 42 -1.00 -18.15 4.49
C ASP A 42 -2.25 -18.08 3.59
N HIS A 43 -3.30 -18.78 3.99
CA HIS A 43 -4.59 -18.83 3.28
C HIS A 43 -5.77 -19.13 4.22
N VAL A 44 -6.99 -18.95 3.70
CA VAL A 44 -8.25 -19.37 4.33
C VAL A 44 -8.94 -20.40 3.43
N GLY A 45 -9.23 -21.57 3.99
CA GLY A 45 -9.90 -22.67 3.29
C GLY A 45 -11.43 -22.64 3.42
N ILE A 46 -12.16 -22.77 2.31
CA ILE A 46 -13.63 -22.84 2.29
C ILE A 46 -14.16 -23.92 1.34
N ASN A 47 -15.26 -24.55 1.74
CA ASN A 47 -15.97 -25.49 0.88
C ASN A 47 -16.93 -24.74 -0.05
N VAL A 48 -17.00 -25.15 -1.32
CA VAL A 48 -17.91 -24.60 -2.32
C VAL A 48 -18.73 -25.73 -2.97
N PRO A 49 -19.99 -25.48 -3.34
CA PRO A 49 -20.82 -26.51 -3.96
C PRO A 49 -20.41 -26.79 -5.42
N ASP A 50 -19.83 -25.80 -6.09
CA ASP A 50 -19.41 -25.85 -7.48
C ASP A 50 -18.20 -24.93 -7.71
N LEU A 51 -17.09 -25.48 -8.21
CA LEU A 51 -15.85 -24.75 -8.41
C LEU A 51 -15.94 -23.73 -9.55
N ASN A 52 -16.74 -23.98 -10.59
CA ASN A 52 -16.89 -23.04 -11.71
C ASN A 52 -17.64 -21.80 -11.24
N ILE A 53 -18.71 -21.97 -10.46
CA ILE A 53 -19.45 -20.86 -9.85
C ILE A 53 -18.55 -20.06 -8.90
N ALA A 54 -17.77 -20.76 -8.07
CA ALA A 54 -16.85 -20.12 -7.14
C ALA A 54 -15.76 -19.31 -7.87
N VAL A 55 -15.13 -19.90 -8.88
CA VAL A 55 -14.07 -19.22 -9.65
C VAL A 55 -14.64 -18.04 -10.43
N ASP A 56 -15.79 -18.18 -11.08
CA ASP A 56 -16.44 -17.07 -11.78
C ASP A 56 -16.74 -15.91 -10.81
N PHE A 57 -17.27 -16.21 -9.62
CA PHE A 57 -17.52 -15.21 -8.59
C PHE A 57 -16.23 -14.52 -8.12
N PHE A 58 -15.23 -15.29 -7.68
CA PHE A 58 -14.00 -14.70 -7.15
C PHE A 58 -13.22 -13.94 -8.23
N SER A 59 -13.24 -14.39 -9.48
CA SER A 59 -12.49 -13.73 -10.56
C SER A 59 -13.26 -12.62 -11.24
N ASN A 60 -14.44 -12.90 -11.78
CA ASN A 60 -15.16 -11.95 -12.63
C ASN A 60 -15.99 -10.95 -11.83
N VAL A 61 -16.35 -11.27 -10.58
CA VAL A 61 -17.01 -10.33 -9.67
C VAL A 61 -15.98 -9.64 -8.78
N LEU A 62 -15.18 -10.38 -8.01
CA LEU A 62 -14.25 -9.80 -7.03
C LEU A 62 -12.86 -9.42 -7.58
N GLY A 63 -12.52 -9.84 -8.80
CA GLY A 63 -11.25 -9.45 -9.44
C GLY A 63 -10.03 -10.26 -9.01
N PHE A 64 -10.23 -11.42 -8.39
CA PHE A 64 -9.14 -12.29 -7.89
C PHE A 64 -8.65 -13.29 -8.94
N THR A 65 -7.43 -13.78 -8.76
CA THR A 65 -6.77 -14.63 -9.77
C THR A 65 -6.64 -16.07 -9.26
N PRO A 66 -7.21 -17.07 -9.95
CA PRO A 66 -6.97 -18.47 -9.63
C PRO A 66 -5.55 -18.86 -10.08
N ILE A 67 -4.80 -19.52 -9.21
CA ILE A 67 -3.36 -19.77 -9.42
C ILE A 67 -3.07 -21.25 -9.67
N THR A 68 -3.55 -22.13 -8.81
CA THR A 68 -3.27 -23.58 -8.89
C THR A 68 -4.55 -24.38 -8.89
N GLN A 69 -4.48 -25.62 -9.38
CA GLN A 69 -5.56 -26.60 -9.23
C GLN A 69 -4.96 -27.95 -8.87
N LEU A 70 -5.62 -28.66 -7.98
CA LEU A 70 -5.28 -30.01 -7.56
C LEU A 70 -6.52 -30.90 -7.58
N GLY A 71 -6.37 -32.14 -8.07
CA GLY A 71 -7.43 -33.14 -8.12
C GLY A 71 -8.15 -33.26 -9.48
N PRO A 72 -9.21 -34.10 -9.55
CA PRO A 72 -9.88 -34.75 -8.41
C PRO A 72 -8.98 -35.76 -7.66
N ILE A 73 -8.87 -35.63 -6.34
CA ILE A 73 -8.14 -36.55 -5.47
C ILE A 73 -9.15 -37.49 -4.79
N PRO A 74 -9.08 -38.81 -5.04
CA PRO A 74 -9.85 -39.79 -4.27
C PRO A 74 -9.47 -39.72 -2.78
N LEU A 75 -10.48 -39.82 -1.91
CA LEU A 75 -10.30 -39.79 -0.46
C LEU A 75 -10.52 -41.20 0.11
N ASP A 76 -9.48 -41.77 0.72
CA ASP A 76 -9.60 -43.06 1.40
C ASP A 76 -10.41 -42.96 2.71
N ALA A 77 -10.81 -44.10 3.24
CA ALA A 77 -11.65 -44.17 4.43
C ALA A 77 -10.97 -43.60 5.68
N ALA A 78 -9.67 -43.84 5.85
CA ALA A 78 -8.92 -43.36 7.02
C ALA A 78 -8.79 -41.84 7.00
N TRP A 79 -8.54 -41.25 5.82
CA TRP A 79 -8.52 -39.80 5.64
C TRP A 79 -9.87 -39.16 5.93
N LYS A 80 -10.96 -39.78 5.45
CA LYS A 80 -12.32 -39.28 5.71
C LYS A 80 -12.66 -39.32 7.20
N GLU A 81 -12.31 -40.40 7.89
CA GLU A 81 -12.52 -40.53 9.33
C GLU A 81 -11.73 -39.48 10.12
N LEU A 82 -10.43 -39.33 9.82
CA LEU A 82 -9.54 -38.38 10.49
C LEU A 82 -10.01 -36.93 10.35
N ASN A 83 -10.56 -36.56 9.19
CA ASN A 83 -11.00 -35.20 8.88
C ASN A 83 -12.51 -34.99 9.04
N HIS A 84 -13.22 -35.96 9.64
CA HIS A 84 -14.67 -35.92 9.85
C HIS A 84 -15.49 -35.67 8.56
N ILE A 85 -15.03 -36.21 7.44
CA ILE A 85 -15.72 -36.16 6.14
C ILE A 85 -16.72 -37.32 6.07
N ASN A 86 -17.93 -37.04 5.56
CA ASN A 86 -18.92 -38.10 5.40
C ASN A 86 -18.37 -39.24 4.51
N PRO A 87 -18.45 -40.52 4.95
CA PRO A 87 -17.85 -41.67 4.24
C PRO A 87 -18.28 -41.80 2.77
N ALA A 88 -19.49 -41.37 2.44
CA ALA A 88 -20.07 -41.43 1.10
C ALA A 88 -19.77 -40.19 0.22
N THR A 89 -18.99 -39.22 0.71
CA THR A 89 -18.50 -38.10 -0.09
C THR A 89 -17.41 -38.58 -1.05
N GLY A 90 -17.43 -38.10 -2.29
CA GLY A 90 -16.50 -38.45 -3.35
C GLY A 90 -15.15 -37.70 -3.27
N ALA A 91 -14.43 -37.71 -4.40
CA ALA A 91 -13.14 -37.06 -4.56
C ALA A 91 -13.20 -35.53 -4.36
N VAL A 92 -12.10 -34.93 -3.93
CA VAL A 92 -11.99 -33.47 -3.76
C VAL A 92 -11.18 -32.84 -4.89
N THR A 93 -11.63 -31.68 -5.37
CA THR A 93 -10.85 -30.79 -6.25
C THR A 93 -10.61 -29.48 -5.51
N ILE A 94 -9.38 -29.00 -5.53
CA ILE A 94 -8.91 -27.87 -4.74
C ILE A 94 -8.35 -26.81 -5.67
N LYS A 95 -8.62 -25.53 -5.39
CA LYS A 95 -8.05 -24.40 -6.14
C LYS A 95 -7.57 -23.31 -5.19
N MET A 96 -6.35 -22.82 -5.42
CA MET A 96 -5.84 -21.64 -4.72
C MET A 96 -6.14 -20.38 -5.53
N ILE A 97 -6.70 -19.37 -4.86
CA ILE A 97 -7.07 -18.08 -5.44
C ILE A 97 -6.26 -16.99 -4.73
N ASN A 98 -5.48 -16.24 -5.51
CA ASN A 98 -4.81 -15.04 -5.03
C ASN A 98 -5.84 -13.91 -4.88
N ALA A 99 -6.04 -13.46 -3.64
CA ALA A 99 -7.00 -12.42 -3.29
C ALA A 99 -6.35 -11.01 -3.24
N GLY A 100 -5.45 -10.72 -4.19
CA GLY A 100 -4.73 -9.45 -4.27
C GLY A 100 -3.67 -9.33 -3.19
N THR A 101 -3.77 -8.30 -2.36
CA THR A 101 -2.84 -8.02 -1.26
C THR A 101 -3.40 -8.59 0.04
N GLY A 102 -2.93 -9.77 0.44
CA GLY A 102 -3.42 -10.48 1.63
C GLY A 102 -3.20 -11.98 1.55
N ALA A 103 -3.84 -12.72 2.46
CA ALA A 103 -3.87 -14.18 2.44
C ALA A 103 -4.65 -14.70 1.21
N SER A 104 -4.27 -15.87 0.72
CA SER A 104 -4.98 -16.53 -0.39
C SER A 104 -6.28 -17.19 0.08
N ILE A 105 -7.16 -17.56 -0.85
CA ILE A 105 -8.35 -18.36 -0.58
C ILE A 105 -8.17 -19.73 -1.21
N GLU A 106 -8.29 -20.79 -0.40
CA GLU A 106 -8.30 -22.17 -0.87
C GLU A 106 -9.75 -22.65 -0.96
N VAL A 107 -10.21 -23.01 -2.16
CA VAL A 107 -11.58 -23.49 -2.38
C VAL A 107 -11.61 -25.00 -2.63
N PHE A 108 -12.52 -25.69 -1.96
CA PHE A 108 -12.70 -27.14 -2.05
C PHE A 108 -14.06 -27.49 -2.65
N GLN A 109 -14.08 -28.22 -3.76
CA GLN A 109 -15.28 -28.88 -4.28
C GLN A 109 -15.15 -30.40 -4.08
N TYR A 110 -16.10 -30.98 -3.34
CA TYR A 110 -16.22 -32.43 -3.20
C TYR A 110 -17.25 -32.98 -4.20
N ALA A 111 -16.87 -34.02 -4.95
CA ALA A 111 -17.80 -34.80 -5.76
C ALA A 111 -18.78 -35.55 -4.84
N ASP A 112 -20.03 -35.73 -5.28
CA ASP A 112 -21.09 -36.40 -4.52
C ASP A 112 -21.23 -35.93 -3.06
N ASN A 113 -20.94 -34.64 -2.79
CA ASN A 113 -20.86 -34.06 -1.46
C ASN A 113 -22.10 -34.37 -0.60
N LYS A 114 -21.88 -35.00 0.56
CA LYS A 114 -22.93 -35.33 1.54
C LYS A 114 -22.94 -34.38 2.75
N GLY A 115 -22.13 -33.33 2.73
CA GLY A 115 -22.13 -32.26 3.72
C GLY A 115 -23.45 -31.48 3.73
N ARG A 116 -23.73 -30.84 4.87
CA ARG A 116 -24.91 -29.99 5.05
C ARG A 116 -24.82 -28.75 4.15
N ARG A 117 -25.91 -28.42 3.45
CA ARG A 117 -26.02 -27.21 2.61
C ARG A 117 -26.73 -26.04 3.29
N VAL A 118 -27.23 -26.25 4.51
CA VAL A 118 -27.82 -25.21 5.34
C VAL A 118 -26.66 -24.49 6.01
N HIS A 119 -26.57 -23.17 5.79
CA HIS A 119 -25.60 -22.32 6.47
C HIS A 119 -25.94 -22.24 7.98
N PRO A 120 -24.93 -22.15 8.85
CA PRO A 120 -25.15 -21.95 10.27
C PRO A 120 -25.84 -20.61 10.56
N ASP A 121 -26.54 -20.52 11.69
CA ASP A 121 -27.02 -19.24 12.23
C ASP A 121 -25.82 -18.36 12.61
N ALA A 122 -25.99 -17.04 12.65
CA ALA A 122 -24.85 -16.13 12.78
C ALA A 122 -24.09 -16.25 14.13
N ASP A 123 -24.72 -16.82 15.14
CA ASP A 123 -24.20 -17.08 16.48
C ASP A 123 -23.76 -18.54 16.72
N ASP A 124 -23.90 -19.42 15.72
CA ASP A 124 -23.41 -20.79 15.80
C ASP A 124 -21.88 -20.83 15.83
N ILE A 125 -21.34 -21.73 16.65
CA ILE A 125 -19.89 -22.01 16.74
C ILE A 125 -19.44 -22.62 15.40
N GLY A 126 -18.87 -21.78 14.53
CA GLY A 126 -18.44 -22.15 13.18
C GLY A 126 -19.03 -21.27 12.08
N ALA A 127 -20.04 -20.45 12.38
CA ALA A 127 -20.43 -19.36 11.52
C ALA A 127 -19.27 -18.37 11.36
N SER A 128 -18.92 -18.06 10.12
CA SER A 128 -17.78 -17.20 9.81
C SER A 128 -17.97 -16.52 8.45
N HIS A 129 -17.07 -15.61 8.14
CA HIS A 129 -17.00 -14.89 6.87
C HIS A 129 -15.57 -14.49 6.56
N ILE A 130 -15.28 -14.21 5.28
CA ILE A 130 -14.03 -13.57 4.87
C ILE A 130 -14.32 -12.09 4.63
N ALA A 131 -13.51 -11.22 5.23
CA ALA A 131 -13.63 -9.78 5.07
C ALA A 131 -12.65 -9.25 4.01
N PHE A 132 -13.17 -8.45 3.09
CA PHE A 132 -12.42 -7.82 2.01
C PHE A 132 -12.37 -6.31 2.21
N TYR A 133 -11.16 -5.76 2.20
CA TYR A 133 -10.99 -4.31 2.26
C TYR A 133 -11.30 -3.66 0.91
N THR A 134 -11.98 -2.52 0.95
CA THR A 134 -12.17 -1.62 -0.19
C THR A 134 -11.86 -0.18 0.19
N VAL A 135 -11.27 0.58 -0.72
CA VAL A 135 -10.98 2.01 -0.52
C VAL A 135 -12.24 2.88 -0.56
N ASP A 136 -13.30 2.40 -1.21
CA ASP A 136 -14.61 3.04 -1.28
C ASP A 136 -15.71 1.98 -1.16
N ILE A 137 -16.34 1.91 0.02
CA ILE A 137 -17.37 0.91 0.30
C ILE A 137 -18.67 1.20 -0.46
N GLN A 138 -18.98 2.46 -0.75
CA GLN A 138 -20.20 2.83 -1.46
C GLN A 138 -20.10 2.44 -2.93
N ALA A 139 -18.95 2.74 -3.55
CA ALA A 139 -18.67 2.31 -4.93
C ALA A 139 -18.63 0.79 -5.05
N ALA A 140 -18.01 0.09 -4.09
CA ALA A 140 -17.96 -1.37 -4.07
C ALA A 140 -19.35 -2.00 -3.95
N VAL A 141 -20.19 -1.52 -3.01
CA VAL A 141 -21.58 -1.98 -2.86
C VAL A 141 -22.39 -1.76 -4.13
N LYS A 142 -22.28 -0.57 -4.75
CA LYS A 142 -22.96 -0.27 -6.01
C LYS A 142 -22.54 -1.23 -7.11
N TYR A 143 -21.24 -1.50 -7.23
CA TYR A 143 -20.70 -2.44 -8.20
C TYR A 143 -21.20 -3.88 -7.95
N LEU A 144 -21.13 -4.38 -6.71
CA LEU A 144 -21.61 -5.71 -6.37
C LEU A 144 -23.12 -5.86 -6.63
N LYS A 145 -23.94 -4.88 -6.24
CA LYS A 145 -25.38 -4.83 -6.57
C LYS A 145 -25.59 -4.91 -8.10
N SER A 146 -24.79 -4.20 -8.89
CA SER A 146 -24.87 -4.27 -10.37
C SER A 146 -24.51 -5.63 -10.98
N LYS A 147 -23.75 -6.46 -10.23
CA LYS A 147 -23.42 -7.84 -10.58
C LYS A 147 -24.43 -8.86 -10.03
N GLY A 148 -25.54 -8.39 -9.43
CA GLY A 148 -26.58 -9.25 -8.86
C GLY A 148 -26.22 -9.87 -7.51
N VAL A 149 -25.14 -9.38 -6.85
CA VAL A 149 -24.75 -9.86 -5.52
C VAL A 149 -25.72 -9.35 -4.47
N LYS A 150 -26.16 -10.24 -3.58
CA LYS A 150 -27.06 -9.90 -2.48
C LYS A 150 -26.28 -9.22 -1.35
N ILE A 151 -26.56 -7.95 -1.13
CA ILE A 151 -26.04 -7.16 0.00
C ILE A 151 -27.01 -7.26 1.18
N LEU A 152 -26.49 -7.42 2.40
CA LEU A 152 -27.27 -7.52 3.62
C LEU A 152 -27.31 -6.17 4.34
N GLY A 153 -28.30 -5.34 3.97
CA GLY A 153 -28.46 -3.99 4.50
C GLY A 153 -27.68 -2.94 3.70
N GLU A 154 -27.25 -1.89 4.40
CA GLU A 154 -26.43 -0.80 3.85
C GLU A 154 -25.13 -0.68 4.66
N PRO A 155 -24.06 -0.08 4.10
CA PRO A 155 -22.82 0.17 4.84
C PRO A 155 -23.06 0.88 6.17
N PHE A 156 -22.61 0.26 7.25
CA PHE A 156 -22.68 0.80 8.60
C PHE A 156 -21.33 1.42 8.98
N LEU A 157 -21.32 2.71 9.29
CA LEU A 157 -20.16 3.41 9.83
C LEU A 157 -20.14 3.29 11.36
N THR A 158 -19.06 2.73 11.90
CA THR A 158 -18.87 2.57 13.33
C THR A 158 -18.54 3.92 13.99
N PRO A 159 -19.37 4.42 14.92
CA PRO A 159 -19.25 5.79 15.42
C PRO A 159 -18.18 5.96 16.52
N SER A 160 -17.85 4.91 17.27
CA SER A 160 -17.00 5.00 18.46
C SER A 160 -16.31 3.66 18.79
N GLY A 161 -15.38 3.69 19.74
CA GLY A 161 -14.61 2.51 20.18
C GLY A 161 -13.41 2.19 19.30
N ASP A 162 -12.86 0.98 19.47
CA ASP A 162 -11.64 0.55 18.79
C ASP A 162 -11.76 0.54 17.27
N THR A 163 -12.96 0.31 16.75
CA THR A 163 -13.26 0.30 15.32
C THR A 163 -13.91 1.60 14.83
N ALA A 164 -13.90 2.68 15.62
CA ALA A 164 -14.42 3.98 15.18
C ALA A 164 -13.80 4.41 13.84
N GLY A 165 -14.64 4.84 12.88
CA GLY A 165 -14.20 5.19 11.53
C GLY A 165 -14.24 4.03 10.52
N GLU A 166 -14.40 2.78 10.97
CA GLU A 166 -14.62 1.63 10.09
C GLU A 166 -16.05 1.58 9.58
N SER A 167 -16.20 1.51 8.25
CA SER A 167 -17.45 1.17 7.58
C SER A 167 -17.44 -0.29 7.15
N TRP A 168 -18.55 -1.00 7.35
CA TRP A 168 -18.67 -2.41 6.96
C TRP A 168 -20.07 -2.77 6.43
N VAL A 169 -20.15 -3.83 5.63
CA VAL A 169 -21.42 -4.44 5.20
C VAL A 169 -21.21 -5.89 4.82
N TYR A 170 -22.20 -6.75 5.09
CA TYR A 170 -22.18 -8.14 4.63
C TYR A 170 -22.78 -8.29 3.24
N PHE A 171 -22.32 -9.30 2.51
CA PHE A 171 -22.92 -9.78 1.27
C PHE A 171 -22.87 -11.30 1.20
N GLU A 172 -23.67 -11.89 0.31
CA GLU A 172 -23.69 -13.33 0.10
C GLU A 172 -23.06 -13.69 -1.25
N THR A 173 -22.23 -14.72 -1.25
CA THR A 173 -21.79 -15.42 -2.47
C THR A 173 -23.00 -16.03 -3.21
N PRO A 174 -22.86 -16.45 -4.49
CA PRO A 174 -23.94 -17.11 -5.22
C PRO A 174 -24.50 -18.39 -4.55
N TRP A 175 -23.75 -19.02 -3.64
CA TRP A 175 -24.18 -20.18 -2.87
C TRP A 175 -24.57 -19.86 -1.42
N GLY A 176 -24.69 -18.58 -1.07
CA GLY A 176 -25.23 -18.12 0.21
C GLY A 176 -24.22 -18.01 1.36
N SER A 177 -22.94 -18.34 1.15
CA SER A 177 -21.91 -18.06 2.17
C SER A 177 -21.78 -16.55 2.39
N LYS A 178 -21.73 -16.15 3.66
CA LYS A 178 -21.58 -14.75 4.08
C LYS A 178 -20.13 -14.28 3.91
N MET A 179 -19.97 -13.07 3.40
CA MET A 179 -18.71 -12.35 3.20
C MET A 179 -18.88 -10.90 3.66
N GLU A 180 -17.79 -10.20 3.95
CA GLU A 180 -17.83 -8.82 4.44
C GLU A 180 -17.02 -7.88 3.53
N LEU A 181 -17.54 -6.69 3.29
CA LEU A 181 -16.73 -5.54 2.84
C LEU A 181 -16.41 -4.67 4.05
N VAL A 182 -15.16 -4.25 4.18
CA VAL A 182 -14.71 -3.30 5.20
C VAL A 182 -13.94 -2.14 4.57
N SER A 183 -14.03 -0.95 5.15
CA SER A 183 -13.30 0.24 4.70
C SER A 183 -12.98 1.14 5.89
N TYR A 184 -11.74 1.61 5.96
CA TYR A 184 -11.24 2.49 7.02
C TYR A 184 -10.04 3.30 6.48
N PRO A 185 -10.25 4.18 5.48
CA PRO A 185 -9.17 4.91 4.81
C PRO A 185 -8.35 5.77 5.78
N ASP A 186 -8.98 6.32 6.81
CA ASP A 186 -8.34 7.14 7.84
C ASP A 186 -7.89 6.35 9.08
N GLY A 187 -7.85 5.01 8.98
CA GLY A 187 -7.56 4.10 10.08
C GLY A 187 -8.73 3.87 11.03
N LYS A 188 -8.54 2.92 11.96
CA LYS A 188 -9.53 2.59 13.00
C LYS A 188 -9.27 3.35 14.31
N GLY A 189 -10.29 3.46 15.15
CA GLY A 189 -10.25 4.19 16.42
C GLY A 189 -9.06 3.86 17.32
N TYR A 190 -8.71 2.57 17.46
CA TYR A 190 -7.60 2.12 18.31
C TYR A 190 -6.23 2.62 17.82
N GLU A 191 -6.06 2.87 16.51
CA GLU A 191 -4.80 3.33 15.92
C GLU A 191 -4.40 4.71 16.44
N LYS A 192 -5.37 5.55 16.83
CA LYS A 192 -5.14 6.90 17.36
C LYS A 192 -4.33 6.94 18.66
N SER A 193 -4.22 5.81 19.35
CA SER A 193 -3.42 5.67 20.57
C SER A 193 -1.96 5.26 20.31
N ASN A 194 -1.55 5.16 19.04
CA ASN A 194 -0.23 4.67 18.60
C ASN A 194 0.16 3.36 19.29
N PRO A 195 -0.65 2.29 19.16
CA PRO A 195 -0.35 1.01 19.78
C PRO A 195 0.94 0.43 19.20
N LYS A 196 1.68 -0.32 20.02
CA LYS A 196 2.91 -1.00 19.59
C LYS A 196 2.68 -1.98 18.44
N THR A 197 1.48 -2.55 18.37
CA THR A 197 1.09 -3.54 17.36
C THR A 197 -0.20 -3.08 16.69
N LEU A 198 -0.23 -3.14 15.36
CA LEU A 198 -1.40 -2.86 14.54
C LEU A 198 -1.99 -4.17 14.01
N LEU A 199 -3.31 -4.18 13.81
CA LEU A 199 -3.96 -5.20 12.99
C LEU A 199 -3.38 -5.14 11.58
N TRP A 200 -3.15 -6.30 10.98
CA TRP A 200 -2.76 -6.36 9.58
C TRP A 200 -3.85 -5.70 8.72
N SER A 201 -3.43 -4.91 7.72
CA SER A 201 -4.35 -4.25 6.81
C SER A 201 -3.74 -4.11 5.42
N PRO A 202 -4.52 -4.36 4.36
CA PRO A 202 -4.10 -4.07 2.99
C PRO A 202 -4.37 -2.61 2.58
N LYS A 203 -4.81 -1.73 3.50
CA LYS A 203 -5.22 -0.34 3.17
C LYS A 203 -4.17 0.45 2.39
N ASN A 204 -2.89 0.20 2.70
CA ASN A 204 -1.74 0.86 2.06
C ASN A 204 -1.05 -0.04 1.03
N ALA A 205 -1.62 -1.20 0.71
CA ALA A 205 -1.00 -2.19 -0.17
C ALA A 205 -1.26 -1.90 -1.66
N ILE A 206 -2.11 -0.93 -1.97
CA ILE A 206 -2.12 -0.32 -3.29
C ILE A 206 -0.76 0.35 -3.46
N ALA A 207 0.16 -0.31 -4.15
CA ALA A 207 1.34 0.33 -4.69
C ALA A 207 0.84 1.57 -5.41
N TYR A 208 1.25 2.75 -4.94
CA TYR A 208 0.82 4.02 -5.51
C TYR A 208 1.23 4.00 -6.97
N LYS A 209 0.27 3.72 -7.86
CA LYS A 209 0.48 3.88 -9.29
C LYS A 209 0.63 5.38 -9.46
N ALA A 210 1.86 5.80 -9.72
CA ALA A 210 2.16 7.19 -10.04
C ALA A 210 1.07 7.72 -10.98
N ASN A 211 0.35 8.72 -10.51
CA ASN A 211 -0.74 9.33 -11.24
C ASN A 211 -0.16 10.09 -12.43
N ALA A 212 -0.96 10.31 -13.49
CA ALA A 212 -0.50 11.09 -14.64
C ALA A 212 0.00 12.49 -14.24
N THR A 213 -0.56 13.06 -13.16
CA THR A 213 -0.13 14.33 -12.58
C THR A 213 1.21 14.26 -11.87
N ASP A 214 1.65 13.09 -11.40
CA ASP A 214 2.95 12.90 -10.76
C ASP A 214 4.08 13.01 -11.78
N PHE A 215 3.76 12.93 -13.08
CA PHE A 215 4.72 13.15 -14.17
C PHE A 215 4.72 14.58 -14.71
N ASP A 216 3.89 15.46 -14.14
CA ASP A 216 3.81 16.87 -14.54
C ASP A 216 4.98 17.65 -13.95
N SER A 217 5.99 17.89 -14.78
CA SER A 217 7.20 18.63 -14.42
C SER A 217 6.92 20.02 -13.84
N ALA A 218 5.91 20.74 -14.33
CA ALA A 218 5.58 22.07 -13.85
C ALA A 218 4.98 22.03 -12.44
N LYS A 219 4.07 21.07 -12.19
CA LYS A 219 3.50 20.85 -10.85
C LYS A 219 4.54 20.39 -9.86
N ASN A 220 5.41 19.45 -10.25
CA ASN A 220 6.46 18.95 -9.39
C ASN A 220 7.45 20.06 -9.02
N LYS A 221 7.84 20.89 -9.98
CA LYS A 221 8.69 22.05 -9.70
C LYS A 221 8.03 23.02 -8.71
N ALA A 222 6.76 23.35 -8.90
CA ALA A 222 6.01 24.21 -7.97
C ALA A 222 5.89 23.59 -6.57
N LEU A 223 5.75 22.27 -6.47
CA LEU A 223 5.75 21.53 -5.20
C LEU A 223 7.09 21.66 -4.48
N ILE A 224 8.21 21.55 -5.19
CA ILE A 224 9.56 21.71 -4.62
C ILE A 224 9.86 23.17 -4.25
N GLU A 225 9.34 24.15 -4.98
CA GLU A 225 9.43 25.56 -4.60
C GLU A 225 8.71 25.80 -3.26
N LYS A 226 7.51 25.22 -3.07
CA LYS A 226 6.80 25.25 -1.78
C LYS A 226 7.52 24.51 -0.66
N HIS A 227 8.26 23.45 -0.96
CA HIS A 227 9.13 22.81 0.04
C HIS A 227 10.10 23.83 0.65
N LEU A 228 10.74 24.70 -0.14
CA LEU A 228 11.59 25.75 0.43
C LEU A 228 10.83 26.80 1.26
N GLU A 229 9.54 27.03 0.98
CA GLU A 229 8.71 27.86 1.84
C GLU A 229 8.54 27.21 3.23
N VAL A 230 8.27 25.90 3.29
CA VAL A 230 8.17 25.14 4.56
C VAL A 230 9.44 25.27 5.40
N TRP A 231 10.60 25.06 4.78
CA TRP A 231 11.89 25.05 5.48
C TRP A 231 12.34 26.44 5.95
N ASN A 232 11.78 27.50 5.37
CA ASN A 232 12.02 28.88 5.77
C ASN A 232 10.90 29.48 6.63
N GLU A 233 9.78 28.77 6.82
CA GLU A 233 8.64 29.26 7.60
C GLU A 233 8.90 29.11 9.11
N LYS A 234 8.72 30.21 9.84
CA LYS A 234 8.99 30.30 11.29
C LYS A 234 7.70 30.18 12.11
N GLU A 235 6.56 30.55 11.55
CA GLU A 235 5.27 30.45 12.23
C GLU A 235 4.74 29.02 12.17
N GLN A 236 4.43 28.45 13.34
CA GLN A 236 4.12 27.03 13.49
C GLN A 236 2.84 26.64 12.74
N THR A 237 1.77 27.41 12.87
CA THR A 237 0.47 27.11 12.27
C THR A 237 0.57 27.06 10.74
N LYS A 238 1.26 28.04 10.16
CA LYS A 238 1.51 28.15 8.73
C LYS A 238 2.45 27.05 8.24
N ARG A 239 3.50 26.70 8.99
CA ARG A 239 4.38 25.57 8.65
C ARG A 239 3.63 24.25 8.64
N VAL A 240 2.80 23.97 9.64
CA VAL A 240 1.98 22.74 9.70
C VAL A 240 0.99 22.69 8.53
N SER A 241 0.33 23.81 8.21
CA SER A 241 -0.55 23.88 7.04
C SER A 241 0.18 23.59 5.74
N LEU A 242 1.37 24.15 5.54
CA LEU A 242 2.18 23.91 4.35
C LEU A 242 2.68 22.46 4.29
N LEU A 243 3.19 21.90 5.40
CA LEU A 243 3.62 20.50 5.51
C LEU A 243 2.51 19.54 5.04
N ASN A 244 1.30 19.71 5.57
CA ASN A 244 0.13 18.90 5.19
C ASN A 244 -0.28 19.04 3.72
N GLN A 245 0.07 20.16 3.07
CA GLN A 245 -0.16 20.34 1.63
C GLN A 245 0.89 19.63 0.80
N ILE A 246 2.17 19.67 1.21
CA ILE A 246 3.29 19.22 0.36
C ILE A 246 3.69 17.77 0.57
N TYR A 247 3.57 17.26 1.79
CA TYR A 247 4.06 15.94 2.17
C TYR A 247 2.92 14.95 2.39
N ALA A 248 3.20 13.68 2.10
CA ALA A 248 2.38 12.57 2.57
C ALA A 248 2.37 12.55 4.11
N ALA A 249 1.34 11.95 4.70
CA ALA A 249 1.24 11.88 6.16
C ALA A 249 2.37 11.01 6.76
N ASP A 250 2.82 10.02 6.00
CA ASP A 250 3.87 9.04 6.30
C ASP A 250 5.17 9.30 5.50
N ILE A 251 5.45 10.56 5.14
CA ILE A 251 6.70 10.98 4.51
C ILE A 251 7.93 10.44 5.26
N GLU A 252 8.89 9.85 4.53
CA GLU A 252 10.21 9.52 5.06
C GLU A 252 11.24 10.56 4.60
N MET A 253 11.82 11.30 5.55
CA MET A 253 13.00 12.13 5.31
C MET A 253 14.26 11.37 5.77
N VAL A 254 15.15 11.07 4.84
CA VAL A 254 16.40 10.35 5.08
C VAL A 254 17.56 11.33 5.01
N ASP A 255 18.14 11.64 6.16
CA ASP A 255 19.43 12.32 6.28
C ASP A 255 20.52 11.28 6.56
N ARG A 256 21.77 11.65 6.31
CA ARG A 256 22.92 10.78 6.59
C ARG A 256 23.03 10.33 8.07
N ASN A 257 22.45 11.08 9.01
CA ASN A 257 22.56 10.80 10.45
C ASN A 257 21.29 10.23 11.07
N PHE A 258 20.12 10.40 10.44
CA PHE A 258 18.84 9.99 11.00
C PHE A 258 17.78 9.84 9.91
N ILE A 259 16.68 9.18 10.26
CA ILE A 259 15.45 9.14 9.46
C ILE A 259 14.36 9.79 10.30
N ALA A 260 13.62 10.72 9.71
CA ALA A 260 12.42 11.31 10.30
C ALA A 260 11.18 10.82 9.53
N VAL A 261 10.15 10.39 10.27
CA VAL A 261 8.91 9.85 9.71
C VAL A 261 7.73 10.76 10.08
N GLY A 262 6.98 11.16 9.05
CA GLY A 262 5.80 12.01 9.18
C GLY A 262 6.11 13.50 9.38
N ASN A 263 5.05 14.30 9.33
CA ASN A 263 5.16 15.76 9.34
C ASN A 263 5.66 16.34 10.67
N ASP A 264 5.36 15.69 11.79
CA ASP A 264 5.69 16.20 13.13
C ASP A 264 7.21 16.11 13.42
N GLU A 265 7.85 15.00 13.05
CA GLU A 265 9.29 14.82 13.21
C GLU A 265 10.07 15.79 12.31
N ILE A 266 9.64 15.96 11.05
CA ILE A 266 10.25 16.92 10.12
C ILE A 266 10.07 18.35 10.62
N SER A 267 8.87 18.73 11.08
CA SER A 267 8.62 20.06 11.67
C SER A 267 9.53 20.34 12.86
N SER A 268 9.70 19.34 13.73
CA SER A 268 10.60 19.43 14.90
C SER A 268 12.05 19.63 14.49
N PHE A 269 12.52 18.93 13.46
CA PHE A 269 13.86 19.11 12.90
C PHE A 269 14.06 20.53 12.33
N ILE A 270 13.10 21.03 11.53
CA ILE A 270 13.13 22.38 10.95
C ILE A 270 13.25 23.44 12.07
N ILE A 271 12.48 23.31 13.14
CA ILE A 271 12.56 24.22 14.30
C ILE A 271 13.97 24.23 14.89
N GLY A 272 14.53 23.05 15.17
CA GLY A 272 15.87 22.94 15.75
C GLY A 272 16.96 23.52 14.84
N LEU A 273 16.83 23.34 13.53
CA LEU A 273 17.75 23.91 12.55
C LEU A 273 17.67 25.44 12.48
N GLN A 274 16.46 26.00 12.48
CA GLN A 274 16.22 27.44 12.44
C GLN A 274 16.68 28.13 13.74
N GLN A 275 16.50 27.49 14.91
CA GLN A 275 17.00 28.01 16.19
C GLN A 275 18.52 28.11 16.23
N LYS A 276 19.22 27.11 15.67
CA LYS A 276 20.69 27.12 15.57
C LYS A 276 21.22 28.14 14.57
N ASN A 277 20.41 28.52 13.58
CA ASN A 277 20.81 29.37 12.46
C ASN A 277 19.75 30.46 12.17
N PRO A 278 19.50 31.41 13.09
CA PRO A 278 18.33 32.30 13.04
C PRO A 278 18.29 33.22 11.81
N ASP A 279 19.47 33.57 11.28
CA ASP A 279 19.65 34.48 10.13
C ASP A 279 19.82 33.74 8.79
N PHE A 280 19.77 32.40 8.80
CA PHE A 280 20.01 31.61 7.60
C PHE A 280 18.71 31.33 6.86
N LYS A 281 18.82 31.19 5.54
CA LYS A 281 17.70 30.86 4.66
C LYS A 281 18.12 29.83 3.62
N PHE A 282 17.25 28.86 3.34
CA PHE A 282 17.40 27.99 2.18
C PHE A 282 17.00 28.73 0.89
N THR A 283 17.81 28.59 -0.15
CA THR A 283 17.54 29.12 -1.50
C THR A 283 17.84 28.05 -2.54
N ALA A 284 16.98 27.92 -3.55
CA ALA A 284 17.23 27.02 -4.68
C ALA A 284 18.34 27.57 -5.59
N LYS A 285 19.29 26.72 -5.97
CA LYS A 285 20.22 26.97 -7.08
C LYS A 285 19.61 26.45 -8.39
N SER A 286 19.08 25.23 -8.37
CA SER A 286 18.34 24.67 -9.49
C SER A 286 17.36 23.60 -9.01
N ILE A 287 16.29 23.41 -9.79
CA ILE A 287 15.33 22.33 -9.61
C ILE A 287 15.26 21.58 -10.94
N GLU A 288 15.47 20.29 -10.87
CA GLU A 288 15.33 19.37 -11.99
C GLU A 288 14.25 18.35 -11.66
N THR A 289 13.48 17.93 -12.66
CA THR A 289 12.43 16.94 -12.49
C THR A 289 12.56 15.88 -13.57
N ASN A 290 12.30 14.63 -13.21
CA ASN A 290 12.20 13.52 -14.13
C ASN A 290 11.06 12.62 -13.66
N HIS A 291 9.94 12.64 -14.39
CA HIS A 291 8.70 11.99 -13.95
C HIS A 291 8.34 12.44 -12.52
N ASN A 292 8.14 11.49 -11.63
CA ASN A 292 7.76 11.70 -10.25
C ASN A 292 8.96 11.89 -9.30
N VAL A 293 10.16 12.10 -9.84
CA VAL A 293 11.35 12.40 -9.06
C VAL A 293 11.78 13.84 -9.32
N ALA A 294 12.18 14.55 -8.27
CA ALA A 294 12.79 15.87 -8.37
C ALA A 294 14.15 15.91 -7.67
N ARG A 295 15.06 16.74 -8.18
CA ARG A 295 16.33 17.10 -7.55
C ARG A 295 16.35 18.60 -7.31
N LEU A 296 16.57 19.01 -6.06
CA LEU A 296 16.76 20.39 -5.65
C LEU A 296 18.22 20.56 -5.24
N TYR A 297 18.98 21.35 -5.98
CA TYR A 297 20.26 21.85 -5.48
C TYR A 297 20.01 23.12 -4.70
N TRP A 298 20.43 23.17 -3.44
CA TRP A 298 20.13 24.27 -2.53
C TRP A 298 21.38 24.82 -1.87
N GLN A 299 21.23 26.04 -1.35
CA GLN A 299 22.20 26.69 -0.49
C GLN A 299 21.52 27.20 0.77
N PHE A 300 22.21 27.11 1.89
CA PHE A 300 21.75 27.50 3.21
C PHE A 300 22.79 28.40 3.88
N GLY A 301 22.41 29.65 4.13
CA GLY A 301 23.34 30.65 4.63
C GLY A 301 22.67 31.97 4.96
N SER A 302 23.45 32.87 5.56
CA SER A 302 23.01 34.24 5.83
C SER A 302 22.98 35.07 4.55
N LYS A 303 22.34 36.24 4.60
CA LYS A 303 22.32 37.18 3.46
C LYS A 303 23.73 37.56 2.95
N ALA A 304 24.72 37.61 3.84
CA ALA A 304 26.10 37.95 3.49
C ALA A 304 26.90 36.75 2.93
N LYS A 305 26.55 35.53 3.32
CA LYS A 305 27.22 34.28 2.90
C LYS A 305 26.18 33.19 2.62
N PRO A 306 25.43 33.30 1.50
CA PRO A 306 24.28 32.44 1.23
C PRO A 306 24.67 30.96 0.98
N GLU A 307 25.92 30.70 0.60
CA GLU A 307 26.48 29.36 0.32
C GLU A 307 27.32 28.81 1.48
N THR A 308 26.96 29.14 2.72
CA THR A 308 27.67 28.63 3.91
C THR A 308 27.59 27.10 4.04
N VAL A 309 26.45 26.53 3.66
CA VAL A 309 26.21 25.11 3.48
C VAL A 309 25.50 24.91 2.15
N THR A 310 25.86 23.87 1.41
CA THR A 310 25.20 23.49 0.15
C THR A 310 24.82 22.02 0.18
N GLY A 311 23.90 21.66 -0.70
CA GLY A 311 23.51 20.27 -0.84
C GLY A 311 22.55 20.05 -2.00
N MET A 312 22.09 18.82 -2.07
CA MET A 312 21.10 18.35 -3.02
C MET A 312 20.08 17.48 -2.30
N ASP A 313 18.81 17.77 -2.52
CA ASP A 313 17.71 16.95 -2.06
C ASP A 313 17.08 16.20 -3.23
N LEU A 314 16.77 14.93 -3.04
CA LEU A 314 16.05 14.10 -3.99
C LEU A 314 14.67 13.76 -3.43
N PHE A 315 13.63 14.03 -4.23
CA PHE A 315 12.24 13.86 -3.85
C PHE A 315 11.63 12.73 -4.67
N VAL A 316 10.85 11.86 -4.01
CA VAL A 316 9.91 10.95 -4.67
C VAL A 316 8.51 11.47 -4.41
N ILE A 317 7.78 11.76 -5.49
CA ILE A 317 6.43 12.34 -5.47
C ILE A 317 5.44 11.24 -5.84
N GLU A 318 4.37 11.12 -5.07
CA GLU A 318 3.28 10.16 -5.30
C GLU A 318 1.96 10.87 -4.95
N ASN A 319 0.97 10.80 -5.84
CA ASN A 319 -0.33 11.46 -5.70
C ASN A 319 -0.24 12.97 -5.42
N GLY A 320 0.69 13.65 -6.10
CA GLY A 320 0.93 15.09 -5.96
C GLY A 320 1.55 15.52 -4.63
N LYS A 321 2.04 14.58 -3.82
CA LYS A 321 2.71 14.84 -2.53
C LYS A 321 4.09 14.19 -2.48
N VAL A 322 5.01 14.74 -1.71
CA VAL A 322 6.32 14.11 -1.47
C VAL A 322 6.11 12.94 -0.50
N GLN A 323 6.51 11.74 -0.95
CA GLN A 323 6.50 10.50 -0.16
C GLN A 323 7.87 10.19 0.43
N LYS A 324 8.96 10.54 -0.27
CA LYS A 324 10.34 10.42 0.22
C LYS A 324 11.16 11.67 -0.06
N LEU A 325 11.97 12.06 0.91
CA LEU A 325 12.95 13.13 0.82
C LEU A 325 14.32 12.60 1.24
N TYR A 326 15.28 12.56 0.31
CA TYR A 326 16.66 12.18 0.58
C TYR A 326 17.53 13.42 0.59
N VAL A 327 18.21 13.67 1.71
CA VAL A 327 19.02 14.88 1.90
C VAL A 327 20.50 14.55 1.76
N PHE A 328 21.17 15.22 0.82
CA PHE A 328 22.62 15.14 0.65
C PHE A 328 23.22 16.51 0.93
N VAL A 329 24.02 16.60 1.99
CA VAL A 329 24.80 17.80 2.29
C VAL A 329 26.20 17.64 1.69
N ASP A 330 26.64 18.63 0.93
CA ASP A 330 27.98 18.60 0.34
C ASP A 330 29.05 18.58 1.44
N ALA A 331 30.05 17.71 1.26
CA ALA A 331 31.21 17.71 2.13
C ALA A 331 32.01 19.01 1.93
N LYS A 332 32.47 19.59 3.04
CA LYS A 332 33.47 20.66 3.02
C LYS A 332 34.85 20.09 2.73
#